data_AF-A0A316TAN4-F1
#
_entry.id   AF-A0A316TAN4-F1
#
_cell.length_a   1.000
_cell.length_b   1.000
_cell.length_c   1.000
_cell.angle_alpha   90.00
_cell.angle_beta   90.00
_cell.angle_gamma   90.00
#
_symmetry.space_group_name_H-M   'P 1'
#
loop_
_entity.id
_entity.type
_entity.pdbx_description
1 polymer ?
#
loop_
_entity_poly.entity_id
_entity_poly.type
_entity_poly.pdbx_seq_one_letter_code
_entity_poly.pdbx_strand_id
1 'polypeptide(L)'
;MRNRKKSIVVTGAAIMLAAIMVLGGGTYAYLQGSTKDVVNNFHTNKVLVELKETTGNDYEIIPGTTQSKDPKVTVDNTVDSYVYVEITDATDGLVDYAIADGWTKLDGYDNIYYREVAANAETKTFSVLAGDSVTYDAALENSDMAKDDVALTFKAHAIQSKPFENAASAYLYIDADYIASTPSELEAAIENAKDGDVVVLANDITLAKANGASSAKPIAVENKDITINLNGKTITNNDNIYAGNNWSVFSVKQGGNLTITGNGTVKTKENDCYVVDVQDGSKCTIENGTFIGNISVAYIYQGELTVQGGTFSLQQLSSSKDERFTLNCYDTNRLNGTAKITVTGGTFKNFNPADNEAEGAHTNFVPEGYTITSNPDGGATWYTVQQK
;
A
#
# COMPACT_ATOMS: atom_id res chain seq x y z
N MET A 1 -48.86 -28.22 -46.03
CA MET A 1 -48.84 -27.09 -45.07
C MET A 1 -47.84 -27.38 -43.94
N ARG A 2 -47.42 -26.33 -43.20
CA ARG A 2 -46.66 -26.31 -41.91
C ARG A 2 -47.09 -27.41 -40.90
N ASN A 3 -46.43 -27.78 -39.79
CA ASN A 3 -45.19 -27.43 -39.02
C ASN A 3 -45.01 -28.54 -37.93
N ARG A 4 -43.93 -28.74 -37.13
CA ARG A 4 -42.51 -28.31 -37.03
C ARG A 4 -41.75 -29.37 -36.17
N LYS A 5 -40.43 -29.22 -35.92
CA LYS A 5 -39.60 -30.12 -35.07
C LYS A 5 -39.60 -29.74 -33.57
N LYS A 6 -39.19 -30.68 -32.71
CA LYS A 6 -38.30 -30.44 -31.54
C LYS A 6 -37.29 -31.60 -31.40
N SER A 7 -36.11 -31.34 -30.83
CA SER A 7 -35.04 -32.31 -30.58
C SER A 7 -34.46 -32.20 -29.16
N ILE A 8 -33.67 -33.20 -28.79
CA ILE A 8 -33.26 -33.58 -27.42
C ILE A 8 -32.00 -32.82 -26.93
N VAL A 9 -31.71 -32.92 -25.63
CA VAL A 9 -30.66 -32.21 -24.87
C VAL A 9 -29.60 -33.21 -24.32
N VAL A 10 -28.51 -32.65 -23.79
CA VAL A 10 -27.60 -33.10 -22.68
C VAL A 10 -26.29 -33.86 -22.99
N THR A 11 -25.18 -33.30 -22.44
CA THR A 11 -23.89 -33.93 -22.01
C THR A 11 -22.96 -34.59 -23.06
N GLY A 12 -21.64 -34.69 -22.87
CA GLY A 12 -20.74 -34.28 -21.77
C GLY A 12 -19.26 -34.53 -22.16
N ALA A 13 -18.26 -34.08 -21.38
CA ALA A 13 -16.84 -34.04 -21.79
C ALA A 13 -15.94 -35.14 -21.16
N ALA A 14 -14.82 -35.52 -21.82
CA ALA A 14 -13.51 -35.83 -21.19
C ALA A 14 -12.36 -36.24 -22.17
N ILE A 15 -11.29 -35.42 -22.20
CA ILE A 15 -9.86 -35.72 -21.92
C ILE A 15 -9.01 -36.72 -22.79
N MET A 16 -7.80 -36.21 -23.09
CA MET A 16 -6.49 -36.84 -23.41
C MET A 16 -6.03 -37.12 -24.85
N LEU A 17 -4.72 -36.89 -25.02
CA LEU A 17 -3.95 -36.87 -26.28
C LEU A 17 -2.78 -37.86 -26.16
N ALA A 18 -2.54 -38.67 -27.19
CA ALA A 18 -1.31 -39.46 -27.34
C ALA A 18 -0.99 -39.64 -28.83
N ALA A 19 0.29 -39.54 -29.19
CA ALA A 19 0.77 -39.67 -30.57
C ALA A 19 1.35 -41.07 -30.84
N ILE A 20 1.35 -41.51 -32.10
CA ILE A 20 2.55 -41.97 -32.85
C ILE A 20 2.19 -42.47 -34.28
N MET A 21 3.11 -42.12 -35.18
CA MET A 21 3.32 -42.38 -36.61
C MET A 21 2.70 -43.62 -37.33
N VAL A 22 2.21 -43.33 -38.55
CA VAL A 22 2.52 -43.98 -39.86
C VAL A 22 2.55 -45.51 -39.97
N LEU A 23 1.71 -46.07 -40.86
CA LEU A 23 2.12 -47.01 -41.93
C LEU A 23 0.94 -47.40 -42.87
N GLY A 24 1.17 -47.34 -44.19
CA GLY A 24 0.58 -48.26 -45.18
C GLY A 24 -0.91 -48.15 -45.59
N GLY A 25 -1.15 -47.51 -46.75
CA GLY A 25 -2.00 -48.04 -47.84
C GLY A 25 -3.52 -48.23 -47.65
N GLY A 26 -4.32 -47.52 -48.46
CA GLY A 26 -5.72 -47.88 -48.74
C GLY A 26 -6.66 -46.67 -48.76
N THR A 27 -7.27 -46.41 -49.91
CA THR A 27 -8.33 -45.41 -50.08
C THR A 27 -9.60 -45.82 -49.36
N TYR A 28 -9.83 -45.27 -48.17
CA TYR A 28 -11.14 -45.25 -47.53
C TYR A 28 -11.66 -43.82 -47.48
N ALA A 29 -12.75 -43.56 -48.21
CA ALA A 29 -13.50 -42.32 -48.10
C ALA A 29 -14.26 -42.32 -46.77
N TYR A 30 -13.69 -41.70 -45.74
CA TYR A 30 -14.39 -41.47 -44.48
C TYR A 30 -15.27 -40.23 -44.56
N LEU A 31 -16.46 -40.33 -43.99
CA LEU A 31 -17.47 -39.26 -43.94
C LEU A 31 -16.90 -38.05 -43.18
N GLN A 32 -16.58 -36.98 -43.92
CA GLN A 32 -16.11 -35.73 -43.32
C GLN A 32 -17.29 -34.88 -42.85
N GLY A 33 -17.29 -34.56 -41.56
CA GLY A 33 -18.10 -33.50 -40.99
C GLY A 33 -17.22 -32.66 -40.06
N SER A 34 -17.03 -31.39 -40.39
CA SER A 34 -16.46 -30.43 -39.45
C SER A 34 -17.54 -29.89 -38.52
N THR A 35 -17.19 -29.64 -37.26
CA THR A 35 -17.99 -28.76 -36.40
C THR A 35 -17.85 -27.33 -36.91
N LYS A 36 -18.80 -26.45 -36.54
CA LYS A 36 -18.54 -25.01 -36.60
C LYS A 36 -17.48 -24.64 -35.57
N ASP A 37 -16.78 -23.53 -35.82
CA ASP A 37 -15.81 -22.99 -34.87
C ASP A 37 -16.48 -22.67 -33.52
N VAL A 38 -15.79 -23.01 -32.43
CA VAL A 38 -16.12 -22.51 -31.09
C VAL A 38 -15.39 -21.20 -30.90
N VAL A 39 -16.05 -20.10 -31.30
CA VAL A 39 -15.54 -18.74 -31.06
C VAL A 39 -15.85 -18.36 -29.62
N ASN A 40 -14.82 -18.39 -28.76
CA ASN A 40 -14.89 -17.75 -27.45
C ASN A 40 -14.77 -16.24 -27.65
N ASN A 41 -15.88 -15.53 -27.49
CA ASN A 41 -15.88 -14.06 -27.48
C ASN A 41 -15.42 -13.59 -26.10
N PHE A 42 -14.21 -13.05 -26.03
CA PHE A 42 -13.69 -12.41 -24.82
C PHE A 42 -14.08 -10.94 -24.81
N HIS A 43 -14.67 -10.47 -23.71
CA HIS A 43 -14.94 -9.06 -23.46
C HIS A 43 -13.93 -8.55 -22.44
N THR A 44 -13.25 -7.45 -22.76
CA THR A 44 -12.32 -6.76 -21.85
C THR A 44 -13.10 -5.95 -20.83
N ASN A 45 -12.81 -6.12 -19.55
CA ASN A 45 -13.38 -5.29 -18.50
C ASN A 45 -12.64 -3.94 -18.40
N LYS A 46 -13.36 -2.88 -18.00
CA LYS A 46 -12.80 -1.56 -17.65
C LYS A 46 -13.53 -0.98 -16.45
N VAL A 47 -12.79 -0.16 -15.68
CA VAL A 47 -13.30 0.74 -14.65
C VAL A 47 -12.54 2.04 -14.83
N LEU A 48 -13.24 3.11 -15.24
CA LEU A 48 -12.67 4.44 -15.44
C LEU A 48 -13.46 5.46 -14.61
N VAL A 49 -12.74 6.45 -14.09
CA VAL A 49 -13.28 7.56 -13.32
C VAL A 49 -12.62 8.87 -13.77
N GLU A 50 -13.42 9.92 -13.91
CA GLU A 50 -12.98 11.29 -14.17
C GLU A 50 -13.66 12.20 -13.15
N LEU A 51 -12.93 13.17 -12.59
CA LEU A 51 -13.46 14.22 -11.74
C LEU A 51 -13.33 15.55 -12.47
N LYS A 52 -14.42 16.32 -12.51
CA LYS A 52 -14.44 17.62 -13.17
C LYS A 52 -15.28 18.64 -12.40
N GLU A 53 -14.77 19.86 -12.31
CA GLU A 53 -15.49 21.05 -11.87
C GLU A 53 -15.58 22.03 -13.05
N THR A 54 -16.66 22.79 -13.16
CA THR A 54 -16.93 23.72 -14.27
C THR A 54 -17.20 25.15 -13.81
N THR A 55 -17.47 25.35 -12.52
CA THR A 55 -17.72 26.65 -11.88
C THR A 55 -16.49 27.55 -11.73
N GLY A 56 -15.29 26.99 -11.88
CA GLY A 56 -14.01 27.68 -11.66
C GLY A 56 -13.23 27.07 -10.49
N ASN A 57 -12.16 27.74 -10.06
CA ASN A 57 -11.31 27.31 -8.95
C ASN A 57 -10.89 28.45 -8.00
N ASP A 58 -11.03 29.72 -8.42
CA ASP A 58 -10.73 30.90 -7.61
C ASP A 58 -12.05 31.56 -7.15
N TYR A 59 -12.22 31.74 -5.83
CA TYR A 59 -13.46 32.27 -5.24
C TYR A 59 -13.16 33.24 -4.07
N GLU A 60 -13.98 34.28 -3.93
CA GLU A 60 -14.00 35.15 -2.74
C GLU A 60 -14.99 34.60 -1.72
N ILE A 61 -14.58 34.48 -0.45
CA ILE A 61 -15.49 34.12 0.65
C ILE A 61 -16.28 35.37 1.06
N ILE A 62 -17.60 35.31 0.90
CA ILE A 62 -18.52 36.38 1.28
C ILE A 62 -19.47 35.82 2.35
N PRO A 63 -19.34 36.24 3.62
CA PRO A 63 -20.16 35.74 4.73
C PRO A 63 -21.66 35.77 4.45
N GLY A 64 -22.37 34.71 4.82
CA GLY A 64 -23.81 34.56 4.64
C GLY A 64 -24.28 34.30 3.20
N THR A 65 -23.37 33.95 2.28
CA THR A 65 -23.71 33.65 0.88
C THR A 65 -23.52 32.17 0.53
N THR A 66 -24.02 31.80 -0.65
CA THR A 66 -23.90 30.45 -1.25
C THR A 66 -23.13 30.59 -2.55
N GLN A 67 -22.07 29.81 -2.72
CA GLN A 67 -21.26 29.78 -3.93
C GLN A 67 -21.54 28.48 -4.69
N SER A 68 -21.74 28.57 -6.01
CA SER A 68 -21.85 27.38 -6.85
C SER A 68 -20.47 26.73 -6.97
N LYS A 69 -20.41 25.43 -6.68
CA LYS A 69 -19.22 24.60 -6.72
C LYS A 69 -19.63 23.19 -7.17
N ASP A 70 -19.26 22.78 -8.38
CA ASP A 70 -19.86 21.60 -9.03
C ASP A 70 -18.94 20.40 -9.32
N PRO A 71 -18.10 19.93 -8.37
CA PRO A 71 -17.28 18.74 -8.56
C PRO A 71 -18.16 17.53 -8.87
N LYS A 72 -17.95 16.95 -10.05
CA LYS A 72 -18.74 15.86 -10.62
C LYS A 72 -17.86 14.69 -11.02
N VAL A 73 -18.19 13.53 -10.48
CA VAL A 73 -17.52 12.26 -10.77
C VAL A 73 -18.26 11.59 -11.93
N THR A 74 -17.54 11.34 -13.01
CA THR A 74 -18.01 10.62 -14.19
C THR A 74 -17.39 9.23 -14.22
N VAL A 75 -18.21 8.20 -14.45
CA VAL A 75 -17.85 6.79 -14.30
C VAL A 75 -18.22 6.01 -15.56
N ASP A 76 -17.27 5.22 -16.06
CA ASP A 76 -17.43 4.34 -17.22
C ASP A 76 -16.91 2.93 -16.86
N ASN A 77 -17.81 2.01 -16.52
CA ASN A 77 -17.51 0.77 -15.82
C ASN A 77 -18.26 -0.45 -16.38
N THR A 78 -17.55 -1.44 -16.93
CA THR A 78 -18.20 -2.67 -17.46
C THR A 78 -18.36 -3.78 -16.42
N VAL A 79 -17.93 -3.54 -15.18
CA VAL A 79 -18.08 -4.42 -14.01
C VAL A 79 -18.62 -3.62 -12.83
N ASP A 80 -19.31 -4.29 -11.92
CA ASP A 80 -19.73 -3.67 -10.65
C ASP A 80 -18.49 -3.09 -9.96
N SER A 81 -18.57 -1.84 -9.50
CA SER A 81 -17.42 -1.07 -9.00
C SER A 81 -17.78 -0.28 -7.75
N TYR A 82 -16.81 -0.09 -6.87
CA TYR A 82 -16.83 0.97 -5.87
C TYR A 82 -16.18 2.21 -6.47
N VAL A 83 -16.79 3.37 -6.25
CA VAL A 83 -16.27 4.68 -6.65
C VAL A 83 -16.15 5.51 -5.39
N TYR A 84 -15.00 6.14 -5.20
CA TYR A 84 -14.65 6.92 -4.01
C TYR A 84 -14.44 8.39 -4.36
N VAL A 85 -14.72 9.24 -3.40
CA VAL A 85 -14.22 10.61 -3.31
C VAL A 85 -13.53 10.77 -1.96
N GLU A 86 -12.27 11.17 -2.03
CA GLU A 86 -11.52 11.73 -0.92
C GLU A 86 -11.65 13.26 -0.96
N ILE A 87 -11.83 13.88 0.20
CA ILE A 87 -11.99 15.32 0.38
C ILE A 87 -10.85 15.82 1.26
N THR A 88 -10.13 16.84 0.84
CA THR A 88 -9.17 17.55 1.70
C THR A 88 -9.74 18.91 2.02
N ASP A 89 -10.20 19.08 3.26
CA ASP A 89 -10.70 20.34 3.79
C ASP A 89 -9.58 21.05 4.56
N ALA A 90 -8.96 22.01 3.89
CA ALA A 90 -8.01 22.97 4.45
C ALA A 90 -8.66 24.36 4.58
N THR A 91 -9.99 24.42 4.76
CA THR A 91 -10.70 25.71 4.88
C THR A 91 -10.81 26.24 6.31
N ASP A 92 -10.34 25.46 7.31
CA ASP A 92 -10.39 25.80 8.74
C ASP A 92 -11.80 26.20 9.22
N GLY A 93 -12.83 25.55 8.68
CA GLY A 93 -14.24 25.79 9.02
C GLY A 93 -14.86 27.02 8.34
N LEU A 94 -14.16 27.69 7.42
CA LEU A 94 -14.71 28.84 6.67
C LEU A 94 -15.73 28.45 5.60
N VAL A 95 -15.79 27.17 5.19
CA VAL A 95 -16.62 26.68 4.10
C VAL A 95 -17.48 25.51 4.56
N ASP A 96 -18.78 25.76 4.72
CA ASP A 96 -19.77 24.72 4.98
C ASP A 96 -20.17 24.01 3.69
N TYR A 97 -20.29 22.68 3.74
CA TYR A 97 -20.78 21.87 2.63
C TYR A 97 -21.47 20.59 3.12
N ALA A 98 -22.28 20.01 2.23
CA ALA A 98 -22.89 18.70 2.45
C ALA A 98 -22.62 17.80 1.24
N ILE A 99 -22.50 16.50 1.49
CA ILE A 99 -22.29 15.50 0.42
C ILE A 99 -23.62 15.17 -0.24
N ALA A 100 -23.62 15.01 -1.56
CA ALA A 100 -24.80 14.69 -2.34
C ALA A 100 -25.38 13.30 -2.02
N ASP A 101 -26.68 13.12 -2.27
CA ASP A 101 -27.38 11.86 -2.03
C ASP A 101 -26.76 10.67 -2.78
N GLY A 102 -26.73 9.52 -2.11
CA GLY A 102 -26.23 8.25 -2.67
C GLY A 102 -24.71 8.05 -2.57
N TRP A 103 -23.99 8.95 -1.88
CA TRP A 103 -22.67 8.67 -1.31
C TRP A 103 -22.81 8.19 0.14
N THR A 104 -21.89 7.33 0.59
CA THR A 104 -21.83 6.76 1.95
C THR A 104 -20.44 7.03 2.53
N LYS A 105 -20.34 7.53 3.77
CA LYS A 105 -19.02 7.71 4.43
C LYS A 105 -18.35 6.35 4.61
N LEU A 106 -17.05 6.27 4.33
CA LEU A 106 -16.29 5.02 4.45
C LEU A 106 -15.88 4.79 5.91
N ASP A 107 -16.28 3.65 6.48
CA ASP A 107 -15.95 3.32 7.87
C ASP A 107 -14.43 3.34 8.11
N GLY A 108 -14.02 4.00 9.19
CA GLY A 108 -12.60 4.18 9.57
C GLY A 108 -11.89 5.36 8.91
N TYR A 109 -12.54 6.10 8.01
CA TYR A 109 -11.98 7.27 7.34
C TYR A 109 -12.87 8.50 7.54
N ASP A 110 -12.29 9.65 7.87
CA ASP A 110 -13.10 10.83 8.18
C ASP A 110 -13.56 11.62 6.96
N ASN A 111 -12.78 11.55 5.88
CA ASN A 111 -12.88 12.41 4.71
C ASN A 111 -13.15 11.65 3.41
N ILE A 112 -13.48 10.36 3.49
CA ILE A 112 -13.68 9.48 2.33
C ILE A 112 -15.13 9.03 2.25
N TYR A 113 -15.70 9.16 1.07
CA TYR A 113 -17.06 8.76 0.75
C TYR A 113 -17.04 7.84 -0.46
N TYR A 114 -17.88 6.82 -0.47
CA TYR A 114 -17.97 5.86 -1.55
C TYR A 114 -19.40 5.69 -2.06
N ARG A 115 -19.54 5.14 -3.27
CA ARG A 115 -20.80 4.67 -3.82
C ARG A 115 -20.60 3.39 -4.63
N GLU A 116 -21.61 2.54 -4.63
CA GLU A 116 -21.66 1.36 -5.50
C GLU A 116 -22.21 1.75 -6.87
N VAL A 117 -21.52 1.28 -7.92
CA VAL A 117 -21.88 1.53 -9.31
C VAL A 117 -21.92 0.20 -10.05
N ALA A 118 -23.14 -0.30 -10.30
CA ALA A 118 -23.34 -1.53 -11.06
C ALA A 118 -22.73 -1.45 -12.48
N ALA A 119 -22.34 -2.58 -13.05
CA ALA A 119 -21.83 -2.67 -14.42
C ALA A 119 -22.77 -2.00 -15.43
N ASN A 120 -22.29 -1.01 -16.21
CA ASN A 120 -23.05 -0.42 -17.32
C ASN A 120 -22.11 0.09 -18.42
N ALA A 121 -22.47 -0.17 -19.68
CA ALA A 121 -21.77 0.41 -20.83
C ALA A 121 -22.07 1.91 -21.03
N GLU A 122 -23.12 2.44 -20.38
CA GLU A 122 -23.42 3.87 -20.37
C GLU A 122 -22.69 4.58 -19.23
N THR A 123 -22.01 5.68 -19.58
CA THR A 123 -21.36 6.61 -18.67
C THR A 123 -22.37 7.24 -17.71
N LYS A 124 -22.01 7.31 -16.43
CA LYS A 124 -22.82 7.91 -15.36
C LYS A 124 -22.09 9.12 -14.78
N THR A 125 -22.81 10.16 -14.40
CA THR A 125 -22.24 11.33 -13.71
C THR A 125 -22.95 11.57 -12.40
N PHE A 126 -22.18 11.87 -11.36
CA PHE A 126 -22.65 12.09 -10.00
C PHE A 126 -22.07 13.39 -9.44
N SER A 127 -22.93 14.29 -8.94
CA SER A 127 -22.47 15.39 -8.10
C SER A 127 -21.83 14.85 -6.82
N VAL A 128 -20.79 15.52 -6.35
CA VAL A 128 -20.15 15.24 -5.05
C VAL A 128 -20.82 16.06 -3.94
N LEU A 129 -21.08 17.35 -4.21
CA LEU A 129 -21.70 18.27 -3.26
C LEU A 129 -23.22 18.32 -3.44
N ALA A 130 -23.95 18.37 -2.32
CA ALA A 130 -25.40 18.56 -2.33
C ALA A 130 -25.74 19.93 -2.93
N GLY A 131 -26.57 19.94 -3.96
CA GLY A 131 -26.97 21.17 -4.67
C GLY A 131 -25.89 21.81 -5.54
N ASP A 132 -24.74 21.15 -5.79
CA ASP A 132 -23.59 21.72 -6.51
C ASP A 132 -23.15 23.09 -5.93
N SER A 133 -23.06 23.19 -4.61
CA SER A 133 -22.76 24.43 -3.90
C SER A 133 -22.03 24.24 -2.56
N VAL A 134 -21.40 25.32 -2.09
CA VAL A 134 -20.92 25.50 -0.71
C VAL A 134 -21.53 26.77 -0.09
N THR A 135 -21.51 26.88 1.24
CA THR A 135 -22.02 28.03 1.99
C THR A 135 -20.96 28.61 2.92
N TYR A 136 -21.11 29.89 3.25
CA TYR A 136 -20.24 30.59 4.20
C TYR A 136 -21.13 31.15 5.33
N ASP A 137 -20.79 30.91 6.61
CA ASP A 137 -21.59 31.42 7.73
C ASP A 137 -21.65 32.95 7.70
N ALA A 138 -22.81 33.51 8.06
CA ALA A 138 -23.01 34.95 8.25
C ALA A 138 -22.34 35.48 9.53
N ALA A 139 -21.92 34.60 10.43
CA ALA A 139 -21.19 34.93 11.66
C ALA A 139 -19.68 35.14 11.47
N LEU A 140 -19.12 34.87 10.28
CA LEU A 140 -17.69 35.03 10.00
C LEU A 140 -17.24 36.50 10.14
N GLU A 141 -16.20 36.72 10.94
CA GLU A 141 -15.60 38.03 11.19
C GLU A 141 -14.23 38.19 10.51
N ASN A 142 -13.69 39.42 10.52
CA ASN A 142 -12.36 39.72 9.95
C ASN A 142 -11.21 38.91 10.60
N SER A 143 -11.39 38.41 11.83
CA SER A 143 -10.44 37.50 12.49
C SER A 143 -10.30 36.17 11.78
N ASP A 144 -11.37 35.71 11.15
CA ASP A 144 -11.48 34.36 10.62
C ASP A 144 -10.92 34.30 9.19
N MET A 145 -10.98 35.43 8.48
CA MET A 145 -10.40 35.63 7.14
C MET A 145 -8.86 35.71 7.12
N ALA A 146 -8.19 35.77 8.28
CA ALA A 146 -6.74 35.89 8.39
C ALA A 146 -6.04 34.52 8.29
N LYS A 147 -6.20 33.85 7.14
CA LYS A 147 -5.70 32.50 6.86
C LYS A 147 -4.98 32.45 5.52
N ASP A 148 -3.84 31.76 5.50
CA ASP A 148 -3.18 31.34 4.27
C ASP A 148 -3.74 29.97 3.82
N ASP A 149 -3.65 29.66 2.52
CA ASP A 149 -3.95 28.34 1.92
C ASP A 149 -5.35 27.73 2.17
N VAL A 150 -6.39 28.57 2.24
CA VAL A 150 -7.81 28.16 2.34
C VAL A 150 -8.24 27.37 1.10
N ALA A 151 -8.35 26.04 1.21
CA ALA A 151 -8.67 25.17 0.07
C ALA A 151 -9.61 24.00 0.43
N LEU A 152 -10.58 23.72 -0.45
CA LEU A 152 -11.41 22.51 -0.41
C LEU A 152 -11.19 21.70 -1.70
N THR A 153 -10.46 20.60 -1.57
CA THR A 153 -9.97 19.77 -2.68
C THR A 153 -10.69 18.42 -2.73
N PHE A 154 -10.87 17.88 -3.94
CA PHE A 154 -11.54 16.61 -4.18
C PHE A 154 -10.64 15.71 -5.05
N LYS A 155 -10.57 14.42 -4.72
CA LYS A 155 -9.86 13.39 -5.49
C LYS A 155 -10.79 12.19 -5.65
N ALA A 156 -10.97 11.70 -6.88
CA ALA A 156 -11.88 10.59 -7.17
C ALA A 156 -11.12 9.33 -7.61
N HIS A 157 -11.56 8.18 -7.11
CA HIS A 157 -11.00 6.88 -7.47
C HIS A 157 -12.10 5.87 -7.79
N ALA A 158 -11.76 4.79 -8.49
CA ALA A 158 -12.68 3.69 -8.72
C ALA A 158 -11.94 2.35 -8.82
N ILE A 159 -12.56 1.31 -8.28
CA ILE A 159 -12.05 -0.07 -8.33
C ILE A 159 -13.23 -1.02 -8.56
N GLN A 160 -13.00 -2.13 -9.26
CA GLN A 160 -14.00 -3.18 -9.37
C GLN A 160 -14.36 -3.73 -7.98
N SER A 161 -15.64 -4.03 -7.75
CA SER A 161 -16.12 -4.43 -6.42
C SER A 161 -15.67 -5.84 -6.04
N LYS A 162 -15.57 -6.75 -7.01
CA LYS A 162 -15.04 -8.10 -6.82
C LYS A 162 -13.54 -8.14 -7.13
N PRO A 163 -12.73 -8.89 -6.36
CA PRO A 163 -13.12 -9.93 -5.42
C PRO A 163 -13.36 -9.47 -3.97
N PHE A 164 -13.37 -8.16 -3.70
CA PHE A 164 -13.45 -7.60 -2.36
C PHE A 164 -14.81 -7.88 -1.68
N GLU A 165 -14.81 -7.94 -0.35
CA GLU A 165 -16.00 -8.22 0.44
C GLU A 165 -16.91 -6.97 0.56
N ASN A 166 -16.29 -5.80 0.65
CA ASN A 166 -16.94 -4.51 0.85
C ASN A 166 -16.02 -3.35 0.38
N ALA A 167 -16.57 -2.13 0.33
CA ALA A 167 -15.85 -0.95 -0.12
C ALA A 167 -14.59 -0.63 0.72
N ALA A 168 -14.60 -0.83 2.04
CA ALA A 168 -13.43 -0.59 2.88
C ALA A 168 -12.29 -1.56 2.52
N SER A 169 -12.60 -2.85 2.35
CA SER A 169 -11.62 -3.86 1.94
C SER A 169 -11.06 -3.63 0.52
N ALA A 170 -11.82 -2.97 -0.37
CA ALA A 170 -11.35 -2.61 -1.71
C ALA A 170 -10.51 -1.32 -1.72
N TYR A 171 -10.83 -0.35 -0.85
CA TYR A 171 -10.10 0.92 -0.75
C TYR A 171 -8.63 0.73 -0.37
N LEU A 172 -8.32 -0.32 0.40
CA LEU A 172 -6.95 -0.72 0.75
C LEU A 172 -6.03 -1.02 -0.44
N TYR A 173 -6.59 -1.17 -1.65
CA TYR A 173 -5.86 -1.44 -2.90
C TYR A 173 -6.07 -0.35 -3.95
N ILE A 174 -6.58 0.82 -3.56
CA ILE A 174 -7.03 1.85 -4.52
C ILE A 174 -5.87 2.51 -5.30
N ASP A 175 -4.70 2.58 -4.67
CA ASP A 175 -3.45 3.07 -5.25
C ASP A 175 -2.48 1.91 -5.57
N ALA A 176 -2.97 0.67 -5.72
CA ALA A 176 -2.11 -0.50 -5.95
C ALA A 176 -1.75 -0.69 -7.44
N ASP A 177 -0.48 -0.50 -7.79
CA ASP A 177 0.05 -0.90 -9.10
C ASP A 177 0.27 -2.42 -9.16
N TYR A 178 0.69 -3.02 -8.04
CA TYR A 178 0.89 -4.45 -7.89
C TYR A 178 0.25 -4.98 -6.61
N ILE A 179 -0.27 -6.22 -6.68
CA ILE A 179 -0.82 -6.94 -5.54
C ILE A 179 -0.04 -8.24 -5.37
N ALA A 180 0.52 -8.47 -4.18
CA ALA A 180 1.27 -9.68 -3.85
C ALA A 180 0.54 -10.52 -2.79
N SER A 181 0.28 -11.80 -3.12
CA SER A 181 -0.35 -12.77 -2.21
C SER A 181 0.63 -13.83 -1.69
N THR A 182 1.86 -13.87 -2.24
CA THR A 182 2.88 -14.88 -1.99
C THR A 182 4.30 -14.27 -2.10
N PRO A 183 5.35 -14.93 -1.56
CA PRO A 183 6.73 -14.47 -1.70
C PRO A 183 7.17 -14.26 -3.16
N SER A 184 6.78 -15.15 -4.08
CA SER A 184 7.17 -15.08 -5.48
C SER A 184 6.44 -13.97 -6.26
N GLU A 185 5.19 -13.68 -5.91
CA GLU A 185 4.49 -12.51 -6.47
C GLU A 185 5.07 -11.19 -5.93
N LEU A 186 5.54 -11.15 -4.68
CA LEU A 186 6.24 -9.98 -4.14
C LEU A 186 7.59 -9.75 -4.82
N GLU A 187 8.39 -10.81 -5.01
CA GLU A 187 9.66 -10.75 -5.77
C GLU A 187 9.41 -10.26 -7.21
N ALA A 188 8.40 -10.82 -7.89
CA ALA A 188 8.04 -10.42 -9.25
C ALA A 188 7.44 -9.00 -9.33
N ALA A 189 6.66 -8.56 -8.34
CA ALA A 189 6.12 -7.20 -8.28
C ALA A 189 7.25 -6.18 -8.19
N ILE A 190 8.21 -6.37 -7.29
CA ILE A 190 9.36 -5.48 -7.10
C ILE A 190 10.28 -5.45 -8.33
N GLU A 191 10.49 -6.58 -9.00
CA GLU A 191 11.27 -6.65 -10.24
C GLU A 191 10.63 -5.80 -11.37
N ASN A 192 9.32 -5.91 -11.53
CA ASN A 192 8.56 -5.27 -12.61
C ASN A 192 8.14 -3.82 -12.31
N ALA A 193 8.05 -3.43 -11.04
CA ALA A 193 7.70 -2.09 -10.60
C ALA A 193 8.62 -1.00 -11.16
N LYS A 194 8.09 0.19 -11.36
CA LYS A 194 8.80 1.40 -11.75
C LYS A 194 8.96 2.32 -10.55
N ASP A 195 9.76 3.36 -10.74
CA ASP A 195 9.93 4.39 -9.71
C ASP A 195 8.61 5.12 -9.46
N GLY A 196 8.14 5.09 -8.21
CA GLY A 196 6.86 5.61 -7.74
C GLY A 196 5.77 4.55 -7.54
N ASP A 197 5.94 3.32 -8.04
CA ASP A 197 4.88 2.29 -8.00
C ASP A 197 4.66 1.74 -6.57
N VAL A 198 3.42 1.36 -6.27
CA VAL A 198 3.00 0.79 -4.97
C VAL A 198 2.70 -0.70 -5.07
N VAL A 199 3.37 -1.50 -4.23
CA VAL A 199 3.10 -2.94 -4.05
C VAL A 199 2.29 -3.14 -2.77
N VAL A 200 1.06 -3.65 -2.89
CA VAL A 200 0.15 -3.89 -1.76
C VAL A 200 0.08 -5.39 -1.43
N LEU A 201 0.20 -5.75 -0.16
CA LEU A 201 0.02 -7.14 0.28
C LEU A 201 -1.45 -7.53 0.37
N ALA A 202 -1.80 -8.68 -0.21
CA ALA A 202 -3.13 -9.28 -0.07
C ALA A 202 -3.21 -10.28 1.09
N ASN A 203 -2.11 -10.99 1.38
CA ASN A 203 -2.01 -12.02 2.41
C ASN A 203 -0.77 -11.82 3.30
N ASP A 204 -0.74 -12.53 4.42
CA ASP A 204 0.51 -12.74 5.16
C ASP A 204 1.52 -13.51 4.30
N ILE A 205 2.78 -13.07 4.33
CA ILE A 205 3.88 -13.64 3.56
C ILE A 205 4.89 -14.29 4.51
N THR A 206 5.20 -15.56 4.27
CA THR A 206 6.25 -16.29 4.97
C THR A 206 7.38 -16.60 4.00
N LEU A 207 8.53 -15.95 4.18
CA LEU A 207 9.74 -16.20 3.41
C LEU A 207 10.33 -17.56 3.80
N ALA A 208 10.57 -18.40 2.81
CA ALA A 208 11.16 -19.72 2.97
C ALA A 208 12.24 -19.94 1.89
N LYS A 209 13.13 -20.90 2.11
CA LYS A 209 14.16 -21.20 1.12
C LYS A 209 13.60 -21.99 -0.06
N ALA A 210 14.09 -21.69 -1.26
CA ALA A 210 13.77 -22.51 -2.43
C ALA A 210 14.33 -23.93 -2.26
N ASN A 211 13.74 -24.91 -2.96
CA ASN A 211 14.20 -26.30 -2.92
C ASN A 211 15.69 -26.40 -3.31
N GLY A 212 16.52 -26.92 -2.41
CA GLY A 212 17.96 -27.06 -2.60
C GLY A 212 18.80 -25.83 -2.18
N ALA A 213 18.18 -24.71 -1.79
CA ALA A 213 18.88 -23.57 -1.23
C ALA A 213 19.27 -23.81 0.25
N SER A 214 20.33 -23.16 0.72
CA SER A 214 20.77 -23.23 2.12
C SER A 214 20.04 -22.25 3.04
N SER A 215 19.53 -21.15 2.48
CA SER A 215 18.85 -20.05 3.18
C SER A 215 17.70 -19.47 2.34
N ALA A 216 16.78 -18.78 2.99
CA ALA A 216 15.80 -17.93 2.31
C ALA A 216 16.47 -16.69 1.70
N LYS A 217 15.82 -16.09 0.70
CA LYS A 217 16.22 -14.78 0.17
C LYS A 217 15.61 -13.65 1.01
N PRO A 218 16.28 -12.49 1.12
CA PRO A 218 15.63 -11.26 1.53
C PRO A 218 14.68 -10.77 0.42
N ILE A 219 13.75 -9.90 0.79
CA ILE A 219 13.07 -9.00 -0.13
C ILE A 219 14.08 -7.90 -0.47
N ALA A 220 14.64 -7.93 -1.68
CA ALA A 220 15.67 -7.00 -2.12
C ALA A 220 15.06 -5.85 -2.92
N VAL A 221 15.47 -4.61 -2.64
CA VAL A 221 15.09 -3.42 -3.41
C VAL A 221 16.38 -2.76 -3.90
N GLU A 222 16.60 -2.82 -5.22
CA GLU A 222 17.86 -2.44 -5.88
C GLU A 222 17.59 -1.57 -7.10
N ASN A 223 18.15 -0.35 -7.16
CA ASN A 223 17.92 0.63 -8.24
C ASN A 223 16.42 0.88 -8.56
N LYS A 224 15.57 1.01 -7.53
CA LYS A 224 14.12 1.29 -7.61
C LYS A 224 13.71 2.28 -6.53
N ASP A 225 12.73 3.12 -6.82
CA ASP A 225 11.98 3.89 -5.81
C ASP A 225 10.55 3.34 -5.67
N ILE A 226 10.23 2.61 -4.60
CA ILE A 226 8.92 1.93 -4.46
C ILE A 226 8.35 1.99 -3.05
N THR A 227 7.03 1.87 -2.96
CA THR A 227 6.31 1.70 -1.69
C THR A 227 5.83 0.26 -1.53
N ILE A 228 6.11 -0.34 -0.37
CA ILE A 228 5.53 -1.62 0.05
C ILE A 228 4.51 -1.35 1.16
N ASN A 229 3.24 -1.41 0.77
CA ASN A 229 2.09 -1.29 1.68
C ASN A 229 1.76 -2.66 2.25
N LEU A 230 2.09 -2.87 3.53
CA LEU A 230 1.86 -4.12 4.24
C LEU A 230 0.37 -4.43 4.48
N ASN A 231 -0.52 -3.44 4.35
CA ASN A 231 -1.98 -3.63 4.38
C ASN A 231 -2.51 -4.47 5.58
N GLY A 232 -1.98 -4.20 6.78
CA GLY A 232 -2.28 -4.95 8.01
C GLY A 232 -1.77 -6.40 8.02
N LYS A 233 -1.09 -6.86 6.97
CA LYS A 233 -0.54 -8.22 6.83
C LYS A 233 0.82 -8.36 7.50
N THR A 234 1.21 -9.59 7.72
CA THR A 234 2.46 -9.98 8.37
C THR A 234 3.46 -10.53 7.37
N ILE A 235 4.69 -10.00 7.37
CA ILE A 235 5.86 -10.66 6.77
C ILE A 235 6.66 -11.35 7.88
N THR A 236 6.96 -12.63 7.68
CA THR A 236 7.89 -13.41 8.51
C THR A 236 8.87 -14.20 7.65
N ASN A 237 9.88 -14.82 8.28
CA ASN A 237 10.69 -15.86 7.65
C ASN A 237 10.68 -17.15 8.48
N ASN A 238 10.60 -18.30 7.79
CA ASN A 238 10.58 -19.63 8.40
C ASN A 238 11.96 -20.32 8.33
N ASP A 239 12.68 -20.10 7.23
CA ASP A 239 14.10 -20.47 7.12
C ASP A 239 14.99 -19.26 7.42
N ASN A 240 16.24 -19.52 7.82
CA ASN A 240 17.25 -18.48 8.00
C ASN A 240 17.46 -17.70 6.70
N ILE A 241 17.50 -16.36 6.79
CA ILE A 241 17.95 -15.47 5.72
C ILE A 241 19.43 -15.11 5.92
N TYR A 242 19.92 -15.02 7.17
CA TYR A 242 21.24 -14.49 7.48
C TYR A 242 22.36 -15.39 6.91
N ALA A 243 22.92 -14.99 5.78
CA ALA A 243 23.92 -15.75 5.04
C ALA A 243 24.67 -14.85 4.05
N GLY A 244 26.00 -14.74 4.19
CA GLY A 244 26.84 -13.93 3.30
C GLY A 244 26.46 -12.46 3.35
N ASN A 245 25.92 -11.94 2.24
CA ASN A 245 25.50 -10.54 2.07
C ASN A 245 23.98 -10.32 2.28
N ASN A 246 23.26 -11.34 2.74
CA ASN A 246 21.86 -11.23 3.15
C ASN A 246 21.80 -11.14 4.68
N TRP A 247 21.31 -10.03 5.23
CA TRP A 247 21.31 -9.77 6.67
C TRP A 247 19.93 -9.52 7.28
N SER A 248 18.91 -9.31 6.46
CA SER A 248 17.59 -8.86 6.90
C SER A 248 16.43 -9.44 6.08
N VAL A 249 15.19 -9.19 6.51
CA VAL A 249 13.99 -9.43 5.70
C VAL A 249 13.90 -8.46 4.51
N PHE A 250 14.18 -7.17 4.71
CA PHE A 250 14.20 -6.13 3.67
C PHE A 250 15.61 -5.57 3.45
N SER A 251 16.25 -5.89 2.33
CA SER A 251 17.61 -5.42 2.03
C SER A 251 17.58 -4.40 0.91
N VAL A 252 17.74 -3.12 1.26
CA VAL A 252 17.71 -1.98 0.33
C VAL A 252 19.16 -1.63 -0.06
N LYS A 253 19.49 -1.77 -1.34
CA LYS A 253 20.88 -1.75 -1.84
C LYS A 253 20.95 -1.06 -3.21
N GLN A 254 22.18 -0.83 -3.69
CA GLN A 254 22.44 -0.25 -5.01
C GLN A 254 21.54 0.96 -5.34
N GLY A 255 21.51 1.97 -4.46
CA GLY A 255 20.73 3.20 -4.65
C GLY A 255 19.21 3.03 -4.60
N GLY A 256 18.67 1.91 -4.12
CA GLY A 256 17.23 1.73 -3.92
C GLY A 256 16.66 2.70 -2.88
N ASN A 257 15.39 3.05 -3.04
CA ASN A 257 14.58 3.83 -2.11
C ASN A 257 13.31 3.02 -1.79
N LEU A 258 13.08 2.70 -0.51
CA LEU A 258 11.95 1.88 -0.07
C LEU A 258 11.14 2.58 1.00
N THR A 259 9.85 2.83 0.73
CA THR A 259 8.87 3.21 1.75
C THR A 259 8.09 1.99 2.24
N ILE A 260 7.97 1.82 3.56
CA ILE A 260 7.18 0.76 4.20
C ILE A 260 6.02 1.39 4.98
N THR A 261 4.79 0.95 4.68
CA THR A 261 3.56 1.54 5.23
C THR A 261 2.45 0.48 5.39
N GLY A 262 1.22 0.90 5.67
CA GLY A 262 0.03 0.04 5.70
C GLY A 262 -0.28 -0.66 7.02
N ASN A 263 0.33 -0.27 8.14
CA ASN A 263 0.09 -0.77 9.49
C ASN A 263 0.21 -2.30 9.67
N GLY A 264 0.95 -2.98 8.79
CA GLY A 264 1.25 -4.41 8.92
C GLY A 264 2.36 -4.72 9.92
N THR A 265 2.75 -5.98 9.98
CA THR A 265 3.81 -6.48 10.89
C THR A 265 4.97 -7.08 10.09
N VAL A 266 6.20 -6.81 10.50
CA VAL A 266 7.39 -7.52 10.03
C VAL A 266 8.09 -8.13 11.22
N LYS A 267 8.13 -9.46 11.29
CA LYS A 267 8.75 -10.20 12.39
C LYS A 267 9.76 -11.20 11.86
N THR A 268 11.01 -11.02 12.24
CA THR A 268 12.08 -11.94 11.81
C THR A 268 12.08 -13.22 12.62
N LYS A 269 12.75 -14.26 12.11
CA LYS A 269 12.98 -15.51 12.82
C LYS A 269 14.00 -15.32 13.93
N GLU A 270 13.73 -15.90 15.11
CA GLU A 270 14.68 -15.93 16.23
C GLU A 270 16.05 -16.51 15.81
N ASN A 271 17.12 -15.93 16.35
CA ASN A 271 18.53 -16.29 16.08
C ASN A 271 18.93 -16.21 14.59
N ASP A 272 18.36 -15.26 13.82
CA ASP A 272 18.62 -15.11 12.38
C ASP A 272 18.97 -13.67 11.96
N CYS A 273 17.98 -12.85 11.57
CA CYS A 273 18.21 -11.65 10.76
C CYS A 273 17.51 -10.38 11.29
N TYR A 274 17.91 -9.22 10.74
CA TYR A 274 17.30 -7.92 11.00
C TYR A 274 15.98 -7.74 10.23
N VAL A 275 15.13 -6.78 10.60
CA VAL A 275 13.94 -6.45 9.79
C VAL A 275 14.37 -5.78 8.49
N VAL A 276 15.28 -4.80 8.55
CA VAL A 276 15.76 -4.05 7.40
C VAL A 276 17.27 -3.82 7.46
N ASP A 277 17.95 -3.94 6.32
CA ASP A 277 19.30 -3.41 6.11
C ASP A 277 19.33 -2.41 4.95
N VAL A 278 20.19 -1.39 5.07
CA VAL A 278 20.36 -0.33 4.07
C VAL A 278 21.84 -0.19 3.70
N GLN A 279 22.15 -0.33 2.42
CA GLN A 279 23.51 -0.44 1.87
C GLN A 279 23.70 0.46 0.62
N ASP A 280 24.95 0.67 0.22
CA ASP A 280 25.35 1.36 -1.01
C ASP A 280 24.79 2.80 -1.21
N GLY A 281 24.44 3.50 -0.11
CA GLY A 281 23.85 4.84 -0.17
C GLY A 281 22.33 4.85 -0.41
N SER A 282 21.69 3.69 -0.31
CA SER A 282 20.24 3.52 -0.43
C SER A 282 19.45 4.20 0.70
N LYS A 283 18.12 4.22 0.57
CA LYS A 283 17.22 4.87 1.53
C LYS A 283 16.07 3.97 1.92
N CYS A 284 15.66 4.05 3.19
CA CYS A 284 14.41 3.45 3.65
C CYS A 284 13.61 4.45 4.48
N THR A 285 12.30 4.48 4.26
CA THR A 285 11.33 5.21 5.08
C THR A 285 10.35 4.22 5.70
N ILE A 286 10.18 4.27 7.02
CA ILE A 286 9.16 3.53 7.74
C ILE A 286 8.11 4.53 8.21
N GLU A 287 6.93 4.49 7.61
CA GLU A 287 5.82 5.37 7.96
C GLU A 287 5.06 4.87 9.20
N ASN A 288 4.78 3.56 9.24
CA ASN A 288 3.96 2.91 10.27
C ASN A 288 4.09 1.37 10.20
N GLY A 289 3.43 0.66 11.12
CA GLY A 289 3.50 -0.80 11.26
C GLY A 289 4.15 -1.28 12.55
N THR A 290 4.35 -2.60 12.68
CA THR A 290 4.99 -3.24 13.85
C THR A 290 6.21 -4.04 13.41
N PHE A 291 7.38 -3.74 13.99
CA PHE A 291 8.67 -4.26 13.55
C PHE A 291 9.39 -4.97 14.70
N ILE A 292 9.63 -6.27 14.53
CA ILE A 292 10.14 -7.18 15.55
C ILE A 292 11.42 -7.86 15.03
N GLY A 293 12.57 -7.33 15.43
CA GLY A 293 13.90 -7.75 14.94
C GLY A 293 14.62 -8.74 15.86
N ASN A 294 15.80 -9.20 15.41
CA ASN A 294 16.72 -10.03 16.18
C ASN A 294 18.13 -9.40 16.19
N ILE A 295 18.61 -9.12 17.41
CA ILE A 295 19.62 -8.13 17.81
C ILE A 295 19.40 -6.70 17.30
N SER A 296 18.91 -6.50 16.07
CA SER A 296 18.51 -5.21 15.51
C SER A 296 17.18 -5.30 14.79
N VAL A 297 16.41 -4.20 14.78
CA VAL A 297 15.32 -4.02 13.81
C VAL A 297 15.90 -3.49 12.51
N ALA A 298 16.61 -2.35 12.57
CA ALA A 298 17.26 -1.75 11.40
C ALA A 298 18.79 -1.72 11.56
N TYR A 299 19.50 -2.08 10.49
CA TYR A 299 20.96 -1.95 10.40
C TYR A 299 21.39 -1.15 9.17
N ILE A 300 21.92 0.05 9.39
CA ILE A 300 22.29 0.99 8.33
C ILE A 300 23.80 0.87 8.11
N TYR A 301 24.18 0.07 7.11
CA TYR A 301 25.58 -0.09 6.75
C TYR A 301 26.08 1.14 5.99
N GLN A 302 25.38 1.58 4.94
CA GLN A 302 25.67 2.80 4.20
C GLN A 302 24.39 3.29 3.51
N GLY A 303 23.87 4.45 3.91
CA GLY A 303 22.58 4.97 3.45
C GLY A 303 21.82 5.71 4.55
N GLU A 304 20.53 5.89 4.33
CA GLU A 304 19.64 6.65 5.23
C GLU A 304 18.40 5.85 5.64
N LEU A 305 18.05 5.90 6.93
CA LEU A 305 16.74 5.48 7.44
C LEU A 305 15.98 6.69 8.00
N THR A 306 14.71 6.81 7.61
CA THR A 306 13.74 7.71 8.23
C THR A 306 12.64 6.90 8.90
N VAL A 307 12.38 7.14 10.18
CA VAL A 307 11.25 6.52 10.91
C VAL A 307 10.27 7.62 11.28
N GLN A 308 9.09 7.61 10.63
CA GLN A 308 8.01 8.55 10.88
C GLN A 308 6.97 7.99 11.86
N GLY A 309 6.92 6.68 12.06
CA GLY A 309 5.93 6.02 12.91
C GLY A 309 6.16 4.52 13.05
N GLY A 310 5.20 3.85 13.68
CA GLY A 310 5.22 2.40 13.94
C GLY A 310 5.70 2.02 15.34
N THR A 311 5.71 0.70 15.62
CA THR A 311 6.10 0.12 16.91
C THR A 311 7.30 -0.79 16.74
N PHE A 312 8.34 -0.60 17.55
CA PHE A 312 9.65 -1.24 17.38
C PHE A 312 10.05 -2.03 18.63
N SER A 313 10.49 -3.28 18.43
CA SER A 313 11.00 -4.11 19.53
C SER A 313 11.97 -5.18 19.03
N LEU A 314 12.77 -5.72 19.95
CA LEU A 314 13.58 -6.91 19.73
C LEU A 314 12.93 -8.10 20.44
N GLN A 315 12.90 -9.26 19.78
CA GLN A 315 12.57 -10.53 20.45
C GLN A 315 13.82 -11.25 20.97
N GLN A 316 15.00 -10.88 20.49
CA GLN A 316 16.30 -11.35 20.99
C GLN A 316 17.29 -10.20 21.07
N LEU A 317 18.01 -10.12 22.20
CA LEU A 317 19.03 -9.12 22.47
C LEU A 317 20.42 -9.62 22.06
N SER A 318 21.36 -8.68 21.91
CA SER A 318 22.78 -8.96 21.72
C SER A 318 23.42 -9.60 22.97
N SER A 319 24.70 -9.94 22.90
CA SER A 319 25.49 -10.39 24.06
C SER A 319 25.57 -9.34 25.18
N SER A 320 25.36 -8.06 24.89
CA SER A 320 25.23 -6.98 25.89
C SER A 320 23.95 -7.06 26.73
N LYS A 321 22.96 -7.83 26.28
CA LYS A 321 21.65 -8.05 26.93
C LYS A 321 20.81 -6.77 27.10
N ASP A 322 20.89 -5.88 26.12
CA ASP A 322 20.10 -4.66 26.04
C ASP A 322 19.65 -4.35 24.60
N GLU A 323 18.71 -3.42 24.49
CA GLU A 323 18.02 -3.01 23.27
C GLU A 323 18.74 -1.88 22.50
N ARG A 324 19.98 -1.54 22.87
CA ARG A 324 20.75 -0.43 22.24
C ARG A 324 20.90 -0.55 20.71
N PHE A 325 20.84 -1.77 20.19
CA PHE A 325 20.95 -2.04 18.75
C PHE A 325 19.60 -2.08 18.01
N THR A 326 18.48 -1.70 18.64
CA THR A 326 17.15 -1.67 17.99
C THR A 326 17.19 -0.92 16.66
N LEU A 327 17.78 0.28 16.65
CA LEU A 327 18.22 0.98 15.45
C LEU A 327 19.74 1.17 15.53
N ASN A 328 20.47 0.70 14.53
CA ASN A 328 21.94 0.61 14.57
C ASN A 328 22.57 1.04 13.23
N CYS A 329 23.64 1.81 13.29
CA CYS A 329 24.50 2.15 12.15
C CYS A 329 25.80 1.34 12.17
N TYR A 330 26.46 1.22 11.02
CA TYR A 330 27.85 0.80 11.01
C TYR A 330 28.76 1.98 11.40
N ASP A 331 29.41 1.89 12.56
CA ASP A 331 30.22 2.95 13.19
C ASP A 331 31.11 3.74 12.21
N THR A 332 31.87 3.04 11.36
CA THR A 332 32.81 3.69 10.43
C THR A 332 32.06 4.60 9.44
N ASN A 333 30.90 4.16 8.96
CA ASN A 333 30.12 4.92 8.00
C ASN A 333 29.29 6.01 8.67
N ARG A 334 28.82 5.81 9.91
CA ARG A 334 28.21 6.89 10.69
C ARG A 334 29.21 8.02 10.98
N LEU A 335 30.42 7.69 11.43
CA LEU A 335 31.48 8.67 11.71
C LEU A 335 31.90 9.44 10.43
N ASN A 336 31.80 8.81 9.26
CA ASN A 336 32.02 9.45 7.96
C ASN A 336 30.78 10.17 7.40
N GLY A 337 29.64 10.15 8.09
CA GLY A 337 28.38 10.76 7.64
C GLY A 337 27.67 10.02 6.49
N THR A 338 28.08 8.78 6.17
CA THR A 338 27.52 7.94 5.09
C THR A 338 26.52 6.89 5.57
N ALA A 339 26.29 6.77 6.88
CA ALA A 339 25.18 6.04 7.48
C ALA A 339 24.41 6.95 8.45
N LYS A 340 23.10 7.11 8.25
CA LYS A 340 22.27 8.05 9.02
C LYS A 340 20.91 7.44 9.38
N ILE A 341 20.45 7.73 10.59
CA ILE A 341 19.09 7.42 11.07
C ILE A 341 18.45 8.74 11.52
N THR A 342 17.19 8.97 11.13
CA THR A 342 16.36 10.08 11.58
C THR A 342 15.03 9.54 12.08
N VAL A 343 14.60 9.93 13.28
CA VAL A 343 13.34 9.46 13.89
C VAL A 343 12.46 10.66 14.19
N THR A 344 11.39 10.81 13.43
CA THR A 344 10.35 11.85 13.59
C THR A 344 9.07 11.32 14.23
N GLY A 345 8.95 10.01 14.40
CA GLY A 345 7.85 9.41 15.18
C GLY A 345 8.08 7.94 15.52
N GLY A 346 7.05 7.31 16.10
CA GLY A 346 7.05 5.89 16.44
C GLY A 346 7.29 5.62 17.93
N THR A 347 7.09 4.36 18.32
CA THR A 347 7.12 3.89 19.71
C THR A 347 8.07 2.70 19.86
N PHE A 348 9.03 2.81 20.78
CA PHE A 348 10.19 1.92 20.90
C PHE A 348 10.22 1.24 22.27
N LYS A 349 10.31 -0.09 22.30
CA LYS A 349 10.42 -0.85 23.55
C LYS A 349 11.86 -0.85 24.06
N ASN A 350 12.06 -0.36 25.29
CA ASN A 350 13.34 -0.31 26.01
C ASN A 350 14.50 0.42 25.30
N PHE A 351 14.22 1.13 24.19
CA PHE A 351 15.21 1.83 23.38
C PHE A 351 14.84 3.32 23.28
N ASN A 352 15.77 4.19 23.67
CA ASN A 352 15.60 5.64 23.59
C ASN A 352 16.30 6.19 22.34
N PRO A 353 15.58 6.55 21.26
CA PRO A 353 16.20 7.07 20.04
C PRO A 353 16.89 8.43 20.20
N ALA A 354 16.70 9.16 21.32
CA ALA A 354 17.44 10.41 21.57
C ALA A 354 18.72 10.25 22.42
N ASP A 355 19.01 9.06 22.93
CA ASP A 355 20.24 8.79 23.69
C ASP A 355 20.69 7.34 23.43
N ASN A 356 21.08 7.06 22.19
CA ASN A 356 21.50 5.72 21.78
C ASN A 356 22.96 5.45 22.21
N GLU A 357 23.14 4.77 23.34
CA GLU A 357 24.46 4.38 23.83
C GLU A 357 25.27 3.50 22.86
N ALA A 358 24.65 2.79 21.91
CA ALA A 358 25.39 1.94 20.95
C ALA A 358 26.37 2.75 20.09
N GLU A 359 25.94 3.95 19.71
CA GLU A 359 26.67 4.85 18.81
C GLU A 359 27.59 5.82 19.56
N GLY A 360 27.65 5.70 20.89
CA GLY A 360 28.30 6.63 21.80
C GLY A 360 27.33 7.58 22.50
N ALA A 361 27.72 8.02 23.70
CA ALA A 361 26.89 8.83 24.60
C ALA A 361 26.30 10.08 23.91
N HIS A 362 25.02 10.34 24.15
CA HIS A 362 24.27 11.47 23.58
C HIS A 362 24.10 11.43 22.05
N THR A 363 24.21 10.25 21.42
CA THR A 363 23.79 10.08 20.03
C THR A 363 22.27 10.18 19.95
N ASN A 364 21.79 11.25 19.33
CA ASN A 364 20.38 11.57 19.18
C ASN A 364 19.95 11.40 17.71
N PHE A 365 19.03 10.47 17.44
CA PHE A 365 18.40 10.29 16.13
C PHE A 365 17.12 11.14 15.95
N VAL A 366 16.62 11.78 17.00
CA VAL A 366 15.43 12.65 16.97
C VAL A 366 15.84 14.09 16.64
N PRO A 367 15.38 14.66 15.50
CA PRO A 367 15.78 16.00 15.08
C PRO A 367 15.09 17.10 15.89
N GLU A 368 15.54 18.34 15.70
CA GLU A 368 14.86 19.51 16.26
C GLU A 368 13.40 19.60 15.77
N GLY A 369 12.51 20.14 16.61
CA GLY A 369 11.06 20.14 16.40
C GLY A 369 10.32 18.92 16.97
N TYR A 370 11.05 17.87 17.38
CA TYR A 370 10.48 16.64 17.94
C TYR A 370 10.90 16.41 19.39
N THR A 371 10.13 15.59 20.11
CA THR A 371 10.33 15.26 21.52
C THR A 371 10.09 13.78 21.80
N ILE A 372 10.53 13.31 22.95
CA ILE A 372 10.30 11.95 23.45
C ILE A 372 9.52 12.00 24.75
N THR A 373 8.49 11.17 24.83
CA THR A 373 7.86 10.79 26.10
C THR A 373 8.25 9.36 26.47
N SER A 374 8.31 9.04 27.76
CA SER A 374 8.56 7.68 28.24
C SER A 374 7.42 7.20 29.15
N ASN A 375 6.99 5.96 28.94
CA ASN A 375 5.90 5.33 29.67
C ASN A 375 6.30 3.91 30.13
N PRO A 376 6.50 3.68 31.44
CA PRO A 376 6.73 2.33 31.97
C PRO A 376 5.45 1.50 31.92
N ASP A 377 5.47 0.36 31.21
CA ASP A 377 4.36 -0.60 31.15
C ASP A 377 4.86 -2.04 31.05
N GLY A 378 4.20 -2.96 31.74
CA GLY A 378 4.48 -4.41 31.66
C GLY A 378 5.90 -4.84 32.03
N GLY A 379 6.67 -4.02 32.74
CA GLY A 379 8.09 -4.26 33.02
C GLY A 379 9.06 -3.84 31.90
N ALA A 380 8.57 -3.11 30.91
CA ALA A 380 9.34 -2.41 29.89
C ALA A 380 9.14 -0.89 30.03
N THR A 381 10.03 -0.10 29.41
CA THR A 381 9.83 1.33 29.19
C THR A 381 9.58 1.56 27.71
N TRP A 382 8.44 2.13 27.36
CA TRP A 382 8.15 2.55 25.99
C TRP A 382 8.57 4.00 25.81
N TYR A 383 9.29 4.29 24.73
CA TYR A 383 9.68 5.64 24.32
C TYR A 383 8.91 6.01 23.06
N THR A 384 8.12 7.07 23.10
CA THR A 384 7.33 7.54 21.97
C THR A 384 7.85 8.88 21.47
N VAL A 385 8.21 8.94 20.19
CA VAL A 385 8.64 10.14 19.50
C VAL A 385 7.43 10.82 18.86
N GLN A 386 7.34 12.14 19.00
CA GLN A 386 6.28 12.97 18.41
C GLN A 386 6.77 14.40 18.15
N GLN A 387 6.04 15.15 17.33
CA GLN A 387 6.26 16.59 17.17
C GLN A 387 5.98 17.33 18.50
N LYS A 388 6.68 18.44 18.73
CA LYS A 388 6.58 19.28 19.94
C LYS A 388 5.28 20.06 20.04
#